data_AF-A0A2D6LSU9-F1
#
_entry.id   AF-A0A2D6LSU9-F1
#
_cell.length_a   1.000
_cell.length_b   1.000
_cell.length_c   1.000
_cell.angle_alpha   90.00
_cell.angle_beta   90.00
_cell.angle_gamma   90.00
#
_symmetry.space_group_name_H-M   'P 1'
#
loop_
_entity.id
_entity.type
_entity.pdbx_description
1 polymer ?
#
loop_
_entity_poly.entity_id
_entity_poly.type
_entity_poly.pdbx_seq_one_letter_code
_entity_poly.pdbx_strand_id
1 'polypeptide(L)'
;MDSRKEKISRGDFLKTSGTVIGGMVALSNYGCLANINSLKELMIRGKTNFSLVLPKNSNEKETKAAHQLKFYLSKISKALKVVNEGEYKGNNAIYIGKTNFAKTAEVDSDLLDEDAYLFKQLGDNLIIAGGKENGLINGVYSLLEFFGYRKYSADDPLLVPSKNDFSFPNDELNTPRIKYRTTNYYDARDTDYESWHKLSSSDSWGMFVHTFELLISPEKYGKTHPEYFSLIDGERNPVTQLCLSNEEVFQTLVSELKERIEMKPKAKYWSVSQNDNDKYCQCGPCSDINKKYGNLPSGSMVWFVNRVARKFPDKIISTLAYWYTRAAPSNIVAEPNVNIMLCNIESTREKPVFDTDPAFTNDLRDWGKMSQDILIWDYNIQFANPVSPFPNLHTIGPNIKFYIQNNVRALFMQATGNKGEFAHLRAYLITKLMWNPNADPNAIIYDFLDGYYGKAAIPILNYIESMREALLNDNFRLNIFGDPRDAVKNYLASDKMIHYNHLFDKAEKAVLDDEQKLTRVKEARLPLLIAEIQIAGQIP
;
A
#
# COMPACT_ATOMS: atom_id res chain seq x y z
N MET A 1 39.91 -22.68 -31.62
CA MET A 1 39.16 -23.46 -30.60
C MET A 1 40.14 -23.81 -29.51
N ASP A 2 40.00 -23.44 -28.25
CA ASP A 2 39.10 -22.51 -27.59
C ASP A 2 39.79 -22.12 -26.27
N SER A 3 39.52 -20.88 -25.87
CA SER A 3 39.93 -20.12 -24.70
C SER A 3 40.23 -20.87 -23.38
N ARG A 4 41.38 -20.56 -22.76
CA ARG A 4 41.53 -20.59 -21.29
C ARG A 4 41.23 -19.20 -20.74
N LYS A 5 40.33 -19.14 -19.76
CA LYS A 5 39.99 -17.95 -18.97
C LYS A 5 41.08 -17.66 -17.94
N GLU A 6 41.67 -16.46 -17.97
CA GLU A 6 42.38 -15.88 -16.83
C GLU A 6 41.51 -14.83 -16.13
N LYS A 7 41.52 -14.86 -14.80
CA LYS A 7 40.78 -13.95 -13.91
C LYS A 7 41.54 -12.63 -13.77
N ILE A 8 40.89 -11.52 -14.11
CA ILE A 8 41.39 -10.17 -13.85
C ILE A 8 41.12 -9.81 -12.38
N SER A 9 42.12 -9.30 -11.67
CA SER A 9 42.01 -8.90 -10.26
C SER A 9 41.58 -7.44 -10.11
N ARG A 10 41.04 -7.08 -8.93
CA ARG A 10 40.58 -5.71 -8.58
C ARG A 10 41.63 -4.60 -8.76
N GLY A 11 42.92 -4.92 -8.87
CA GLY A 11 43.99 -3.94 -9.08
C GLY A 11 44.05 -3.36 -10.51
N ASP A 12 43.55 -4.08 -11.52
CA ASP A 12 43.69 -3.66 -12.93
C ASP A 12 42.59 -2.68 -13.37
N PHE A 13 41.45 -2.66 -12.66
CA PHE A 13 40.36 -1.71 -12.95
C PHE A 13 40.68 -0.27 -12.52
N LEU A 14 41.57 -0.08 -11.56
CA LEU A 14 41.89 1.24 -11.00
C LEU A 14 42.97 2.01 -11.78
N LYS A 15 43.56 1.41 -12.83
CA LYS A 15 44.59 2.06 -13.65
C LYS A 15 44.07 2.65 -14.96
N THR A 16 42.81 2.41 -15.35
CA THR A 16 42.25 2.86 -16.64
C THR A 16 41.39 4.12 -16.57
N SER A 17 41.20 4.72 -15.40
CA SER A 17 40.39 5.94 -15.25
C SER A 17 41.15 7.04 -14.53
N GLY A 18 42.24 7.50 -15.15
CA GLY A 18 43.02 8.64 -14.66
C GLY A 18 43.56 9.50 -15.80
N THR A 19 42.92 10.67 -15.98
CA THR A 19 43.42 11.87 -16.73
C THR A 19 43.36 11.72 -18.26
N VAL A 20 42.87 12.68 -19.08
CA VAL A 20 43.02 14.15 -19.07
C VAL A 20 41.91 14.77 -19.96
N ILE A 21 41.49 16.00 -19.64
CA ILE A 21 41.41 17.20 -20.52
C ILE A 21 40.21 18.07 -20.13
N GLY A 22 40.55 19.28 -19.69
CA GLY A 22 39.62 20.30 -19.27
C GLY A 22 38.72 20.78 -20.40
N GLY A 23 37.45 20.91 -20.04
CA GLY A 23 36.51 21.82 -20.67
C GLY A 23 35.90 22.66 -19.57
N MET A 24 36.05 23.98 -19.66
CA MET A 24 35.21 24.92 -18.93
C MET A 24 33.75 24.65 -19.33
N VAL A 25 33.07 23.81 -18.56
CA VAL A 25 31.61 23.79 -18.56
C VAL A 25 31.20 24.86 -17.56
N ALA A 26 30.79 26.00 -18.09
CA ALA A 26 30.00 26.96 -17.33
C ALA A 26 28.76 26.23 -16.82
N LEU A 27 28.84 25.77 -15.56
CA LEU A 27 27.67 25.34 -14.82
C LEU A 27 26.75 26.55 -14.75
N SER A 28 25.67 26.50 -15.52
CA SER A 28 24.50 27.35 -15.35
C SER A 28 24.00 27.11 -13.93
N ASN A 29 24.45 27.97 -13.02
CA ASN A 29 23.82 28.20 -11.73
C ASN A 29 22.38 28.69 -11.98
N TYR A 30 21.46 27.78 -12.26
CA TYR A 30 20.08 27.92 -11.78
C TYR A 30 20.07 27.56 -10.30
N GLY A 31 20.88 28.30 -9.53
CA GLY A 31 20.59 28.50 -8.14
C GLY A 31 19.29 29.30 -8.10
N CYS A 32 18.18 28.64 -7.77
CA CYS A 32 17.09 29.32 -7.10
C CYS A 32 17.66 29.85 -5.78
N LEU A 33 18.33 31.00 -5.84
CA LEU A 33 18.40 31.95 -4.76
C LEU A 33 16.98 32.47 -4.57
N ALA A 34 16.11 31.62 -4.01
CA ALA A 34 14.93 32.09 -3.33
C ALA A 34 15.44 33.10 -2.30
N ASN A 35 14.97 34.33 -2.42
CA ASN A 35 15.40 35.45 -1.63
C ASN A 35 15.06 35.17 -0.15
N ILE A 36 16.01 34.58 0.59
CA ILE A 36 15.84 34.10 1.98
C ILE A 36 15.38 35.24 2.91
N ASN A 37 15.60 36.49 2.51
CA ASN A 37 15.20 37.70 3.24
C ASN A 37 13.75 38.16 3.01
N SER A 38 12.91 37.44 2.24
CA SER A 38 11.54 37.87 1.91
C SER A 38 10.42 36.93 2.35
N LEU A 39 10.73 35.76 2.93
CA LEU A 39 9.69 34.82 3.37
C LEU A 39 8.88 35.41 4.53
N LYS A 40 7.55 35.39 4.36
CA LYS A 40 6.59 35.82 5.38
C LYS A 40 6.60 34.87 6.58
N GLU A 41 6.15 35.35 7.73
CA GLU A 41 5.91 34.50 8.90
C GLU A 41 4.74 33.55 8.63
N LEU A 42 4.78 32.35 9.22
CA LEU A 42 3.63 31.46 9.22
C LEU A 42 2.49 32.13 10.00
N MET A 43 1.31 32.20 9.39
CA MET A 43 0.10 32.68 10.04
C MET A 43 -0.85 31.51 10.25
N ILE A 44 -1.38 31.37 11.47
CA ILE A 44 -2.45 30.42 11.76
C ILE A 44 -3.51 31.15 12.56
N ARG A 45 -4.75 31.16 12.05
CA ARG A 45 -5.89 31.87 12.66
C ARG A 45 -5.57 33.35 12.95
N GLY A 46 -4.87 34.01 12.02
CA GLY A 46 -4.48 35.42 12.17
C GLY A 46 -3.36 35.70 13.17
N LYS A 47 -2.73 34.66 13.75
CA LYS A 47 -1.60 34.79 14.69
C LYS A 47 -0.29 34.37 14.03
N THR A 48 0.82 34.98 14.44
CA THR A 48 2.18 34.61 14.00
C THR A 48 3.04 34.16 15.19
N ASN A 49 4.37 34.05 15.01
CA ASN A 49 5.31 33.64 16.06
C ASN A 49 5.07 32.25 16.63
N PHE A 50 4.57 31.32 15.81
CA PHE A 50 4.41 29.92 16.21
C PHE A 50 5.77 29.23 16.45
N SER A 51 5.81 28.37 17.47
CA SER A 51 6.93 27.45 17.73
C SER A 51 6.44 26.00 17.73
N LEU A 52 7.33 25.07 17.37
CA LEU A 52 7.10 23.64 17.55
C LEU A 52 7.65 23.25 18.92
N VAL A 53 6.77 22.79 19.80
CA VAL A 53 7.11 22.52 21.21
C VAL A 53 7.15 21.02 21.44
N LEU A 54 8.30 20.53 21.90
CA LEU A 54 8.57 19.12 22.19
C LEU A 54 8.53 18.85 23.71
N PRO A 55 8.32 17.58 24.13
CA PRO A 55 8.34 17.21 25.54
C PRO A 55 9.70 17.46 26.16
N LYS A 56 9.75 17.57 27.49
CA LYS A 56 11.01 17.82 28.20
C LYS A 56 12.11 16.81 27.84
N ASN A 57 11.75 15.54 27.72
CA ASN A 57 12.64 14.46 27.32
C ASN A 57 12.13 13.83 26.02
N SER A 58 12.28 14.55 24.90
CA SER A 58 11.78 14.09 23.61
C SER A 58 12.55 12.87 23.09
N ASN A 59 11.83 11.89 22.54
CA ASN A 59 12.43 10.73 21.87
C ASN A 59 12.73 10.99 20.37
N GLU A 60 13.32 9.99 19.69
CA GLU A 60 13.69 10.09 18.27
C GLU A 60 12.48 10.35 17.36
N LYS A 61 11.34 9.67 17.61
CA LYS A 61 10.12 9.82 16.81
C LYS A 61 9.53 11.22 16.95
N GLU A 62 9.51 11.77 18.16
CA GLU A 62 9.05 13.14 18.44
C GLU A 62 9.93 14.19 17.77
N THR A 63 11.25 14.02 17.87
CA THR A 63 12.22 14.90 17.21
C THR A 63 12.07 14.83 15.68
N LYS A 64 11.95 13.63 15.11
CA LYS A 64 11.75 13.42 13.68
C LYS A 64 10.46 14.09 13.19
N ALA A 65 9.34 13.90 13.90
CA ALA A 65 8.06 14.50 13.55
C ALA A 65 8.12 16.04 13.55
N ALA A 66 8.68 16.66 14.59
CA ALA A 66 8.83 18.11 14.65
C ALA A 66 9.75 18.65 13.54
N HIS A 67 10.87 17.98 13.26
CA HIS A 67 11.76 18.38 12.16
C HIS A 67 11.11 18.22 10.79
N GLN A 68 10.30 17.18 10.58
CA GLN A 68 9.57 17.01 9.34
C GLN A 68 8.55 18.14 9.12
N LEU A 69 7.78 18.50 10.16
CA LEU A 69 6.84 19.61 10.10
C LEU A 69 7.57 20.93 9.83
N LYS A 70 8.66 21.21 10.56
CA LYS A 70 9.51 22.39 10.34
C LYS A 70 10.00 22.46 8.90
N PHE A 71 10.52 21.35 8.37
CA PHE A 71 11.08 21.28 7.02
C PHE A 71 10.04 21.68 5.98
N TYR A 72 8.83 21.12 6.02
CA TYR A 72 7.81 21.42 5.03
C TYR A 72 7.22 22.82 5.17
N LEU A 73 6.96 23.29 6.39
CA LEU A 73 6.50 24.66 6.62
C LEU A 73 7.54 25.70 6.14
N SER A 74 8.84 25.40 6.28
CA SER A 74 9.90 26.29 5.80
C SER A 74 9.93 26.52 4.28
N LYS A 75 9.20 25.71 3.50
CA LYS A 75 9.08 25.90 2.05
C LYS A 75 8.27 27.15 1.66
N ILE A 76 7.40 27.63 2.55
CA ILE A 76 6.48 28.76 2.29
C ILE A 76 6.56 29.87 3.34
N SER A 77 7.25 29.63 4.45
CA SER A 77 7.40 30.59 5.55
C SER A 77 8.81 30.58 6.12
N LYS A 78 9.13 31.55 6.97
CA LYS A 78 10.31 31.45 7.86
C LYS A 78 10.23 30.14 8.66
N ALA A 79 11.37 29.48 8.84
CA ALA A 79 11.44 28.24 9.59
C ALA A 79 11.06 28.47 11.05
N LEU A 80 10.15 27.62 11.56
CA LEU A 80 9.72 27.66 12.96
C LEU A 80 10.87 27.22 13.89
N LYS A 81 10.89 27.78 15.10
CA LYS A 81 11.76 27.31 16.17
C LYS A 81 11.21 26.00 16.72
N VAL A 82 12.10 25.03 16.95
CA VAL A 82 11.81 23.80 17.69
C VAL A 82 12.42 23.97 19.06
N VAL A 83 11.61 23.87 20.11
CA VAL A 83 12.02 24.16 21.48
C VAL A 83 11.42 23.14 22.45
N ASN A 84 12.11 22.96 23.56
CA ASN A 84 11.62 22.14 24.65
C ASN A 84 10.51 22.88 25.43
N GLU A 85 9.49 22.17 25.88
CA GLU A 85 8.41 22.78 26.68
C GLU A 85 8.89 23.45 27.96
N GLY A 86 9.98 22.98 28.58
CA GLY A 86 10.55 23.59 29.78
C GLY A 86 11.19 24.96 29.53
N GLU A 87 11.58 25.23 28.28
CA GLU A 87 12.23 26.46 27.84
C GLU A 87 11.26 27.39 27.10
N TYR A 88 10.11 26.87 26.70
CA TYR A 88 9.12 27.62 25.94
C TYR A 88 8.41 28.66 26.82
N LYS A 89 8.42 29.93 26.36
CA LYS A 89 7.79 31.09 27.03
C LYS A 89 6.81 31.84 26.11
N GLY A 90 6.46 31.27 24.95
CA GLY A 90 5.56 31.88 23.98
C GLY A 90 4.08 31.55 24.25
N ASN A 91 3.20 32.13 23.43
CA ASN A 91 1.74 31.94 23.54
C ASN A 91 1.13 31.11 22.39
N ASN A 92 1.86 30.97 21.28
CA ASN A 92 1.40 30.33 20.04
C ASN A 92 2.33 29.16 19.69
N ALA A 93 1.83 27.93 19.79
CA ALA A 93 2.60 26.73 19.60
C ALA A 93 1.82 25.58 18.98
N ILE A 94 2.56 24.72 18.31
CA ILE A 94 2.13 23.36 17.96
C ILE A 94 2.92 22.42 18.87
N TYR A 95 2.23 21.81 19.84
CA TYR A 95 2.79 20.85 20.78
C TYR A 95 2.78 19.47 20.13
N ILE A 96 3.93 18.80 20.10
CA ILE A 96 4.13 17.55 19.37
C ILE A 96 4.57 16.46 20.36
N GLY A 97 3.81 15.37 20.44
CA GLY A 97 4.14 14.23 21.30
C GLY A 97 3.71 14.41 22.75
N LYS A 98 4.38 13.70 23.67
CA LYS A 98 4.00 13.56 25.09
C LYS A 98 4.37 14.77 25.97
N THR A 99 3.93 15.96 25.57
CA THR A 99 4.19 17.19 26.33
C THR A 99 3.37 17.23 27.62
N ASN A 100 3.86 17.90 28.67
CA ASN A 100 3.09 18.22 29.86
C ASN A 100 1.86 19.08 29.54
N PHE A 101 1.95 19.91 28.48
CA PHE A 101 0.79 20.66 27.97
C PHE A 101 -0.31 19.71 27.46
N ALA A 102 0.05 18.70 26.66
CA ALA A 102 -0.88 17.66 26.22
C ALA A 102 -1.46 16.87 27.41
N LYS A 103 -0.62 16.48 28.37
CA LYS A 103 -1.06 15.78 29.59
C LYS A 103 -2.07 16.60 30.41
N THR A 104 -1.82 17.90 30.59
CA THR A 104 -2.72 18.81 31.31
C THR A 104 -4.06 18.96 30.60
N ALA A 105 -4.06 18.81 29.28
CA ALA A 105 -5.25 18.78 28.45
C ALA A 105 -5.92 17.40 28.35
N GLU A 106 -5.57 16.47 29.24
CA GLU A 106 -6.11 15.10 29.26
C GLU A 106 -5.87 14.33 27.95
N VAL A 107 -4.76 14.62 27.26
CA VAL A 107 -4.30 13.86 26.10
C VAL A 107 -3.22 12.88 26.54
N ASP A 108 -3.55 11.59 26.52
CA ASP A 108 -2.61 10.51 26.77
C ASP A 108 -2.35 9.73 25.48
N SER A 109 -1.12 9.85 24.94
CA SER A 109 -0.76 9.19 23.70
C SER A 109 -0.50 7.68 23.86
N ASP A 110 -0.36 7.18 25.10
CA ASP A 110 -0.20 5.74 25.37
C ASP A 110 -1.51 4.95 25.21
N LEU A 111 -2.65 5.65 25.20
CA LEU A 111 -3.97 5.09 24.94
C LEU A 111 -4.33 5.05 23.45
N LEU A 112 -3.48 5.60 22.57
CA LEU A 112 -3.72 5.64 21.13
C LEU A 112 -3.18 4.38 20.43
N ASP A 113 -3.97 3.87 19.48
CA ASP A 113 -3.54 2.82 18.56
C ASP A 113 -2.24 3.19 17.83
N GLU A 114 -1.44 2.19 17.47
CA GLU A 114 -0.05 2.33 17.02
C GLU A 114 0.20 3.42 15.97
N ASP A 115 -0.68 3.49 14.97
CA ASP A 115 -0.62 4.43 13.84
C ASP A 115 -1.61 5.59 13.97
N ALA A 116 -2.40 5.65 15.04
CA ALA A 116 -3.42 6.67 15.26
C ALA A 116 -2.79 8.01 15.66
N TYR A 117 -3.49 9.11 15.35
CA TYR A 117 -3.12 10.44 15.79
C TYR A 117 -4.33 11.22 16.31
N LEU A 118 -4.06 12.19 17.18
CA LEU A 118 -5.05 13.11 17.71
C LEU A 118 -4.61 14.55 17.40
N PHE A 119 -5.53 15.32 16.83
CA PHE A 119 -5.50 16.77 16.88
C PHE A 119 -6.38 17.26 18.03
N LYS A 120 -5.84 18.14 18.87
CA LYS A 120 -6.60 18.81 19.91
C LYS A 120 -6.24 20.28 19.99
N GLN A 121 -7.20 21.16 19.74
CA GLN A 121 -7.03 22.59 19.77
C GLN A 121 -7.29 23.14 21.17
N LEU A 122 -6.40 24.03 21.65
CA LEU A 122 -6.54 24.72 22.93
C LEU A 122 -6.20 26.20 22.77
N GLY A 123 -7.23 27.02 22.62
CA GLY A 123 -7.07 28.45 22.33
C GLY A 123 -6.34 28.65 21.00
N ASP A 124 -5.18 29.29 21.06
CA ASP A 124 -4.30 29.57 19.91
C ASP A 124 -3.26 28.47 19.66
N ASN A 125 -3.35 27.33 20.35
CA ASN A 125 -2.41 26.22 20.27
C ASN A 125 -3.05 24.97 19.67
N LEU A 126 -2.22 24.11 19.09
CA LEU A 126 -2.60 22.78 18.62
C LEU A 126 -1.72 21.73 19.29
N ILE A 127 -2.33 20.64 19.74
CA ILE A 127 -1.63 19.42 20.14
C ILE A 127 -1.73 18.42 18.98
N ILE A 128 -0.59 17.84 18.63
CA ILE A 128 -0.49 16.63 17.79
C ILE A 128 0.05 15.51 18.69
N ALA A 129 -0.81 14.60 19.08
CA ALA A 129 -0.42 13.36 19.76
C ALA A 129 -0.54 12.18 18.81
N GLY A 130 0.24 11.12 19.04
CA GLY A 130 0.18 9.93 18.20
C GLY A 130 0.58 8.69 18.96
N GLY A 131 0.07 7.55 18.50
CA GLY A 131 0.38 6.24 19.06
C GLY A 131 1.86 5.87 18.92
N LYS A 132 2.22 4.77 19.60
CA LYS A 132 3.61 4.35 19.81
C LYS A 132 4.42 4.09 18.53
N GLU A 133 3.78 3.79 17.39
CA GLU A 133 4.47 3.50 16.13
C GLU A 133 4.63 4.73 15.22
N ASN A 134 3.81 4.84 14.17
CA ASN A 134 3.89 5.95 13.21
C ASN A 134 2.85 7.05 13.47
N GLY A 135 2.05 6.93 14.53
CA GLY A 135 0.95 7.86 14.82
C GLY A 135 1.36 9.33 14.74
N LEU A 136 2.50 9.69 15.36
CA LEU A 136 2.91 11.08 15.42
C LEU A 136 3.30 11.66 14.04
N ILE A 137 4.03 10.88 13.23
CA ILE A 137 4.42 11.32 11.88
C ILE A 137 3.19 11.31 10.95
N ASN A 138 2.25 10.39 11.13
CA ASN A 138 0.97 10.37 10.42
C ASN A 138 0.16 11.64 10.72
N GLY A 139 0.14 12.10 11.97
CA GLY A 139 -0.48 13.38 12.35
C GLY A 139 0.19 14.58 11.69
N VAL A 140 1.53 14.61 11.63
CA VAL A 140 2.27 15.67 10.93
C VAL A 140 1.93 15.73 9.44
N TYR A 141 1.94 14.60 8.72
CA TYR A 141 1.56 14.59 7.30
C TYR A 141 0.10 14.98 7.10
N SER A 142 -0.81 14.54 7.98
CA SER A 142 -2.23 14.91 7.88
C SER A 142 -2.47 16.40 8.11
N LEU A 143 -1.70 17.04 9.00
CA LEU A 143 -1.76 18.49 9.18
C LEU A 143 -1.24 19.22 7.94
N LEU A 144 -0.16 18.74 7.33
CA LEU A 144 0.38 19.30 6.09
C LEU A 144 -0.62 19.16 4.93
N GLU A 145 -1.28 18.00 4.80
CA GLU A 145 -2.35 17.81 3.82
C GLU A 145 -3.54 18.75 4.08
N PHE A 146 -3.90 18.97 5.35
CA PHE A 146 -4.92 19.96 5.73
C PHE A 146 -4.53 21.39 5.33
N PHE A 147 -3.24 21.73 5.40
CA PHE A 147 -2.70 23.01 4.90
C PHE A 147 -2.60 23.09 3.37
N GLY A 148 -2.93 22.01 2.64
CA GLY A 148 -2.94 21.99 1.17
C GLY A 148 -1.64 21.53 0.54
N TYR A 149 -0.71 20.95 1.30
CA TYR A 149 0.43 20.24 0.72
C TYR A 149 -0.04 18.91 0.10
N ARG A 150 0.59 18.50 -1.00
CA ARG A 150 0.26 17.25 -1.70
C ARG A 150 1.49 16.56 -2.27
N LYS A 151 1.60 15.25 -2.10
CA LYS A 151 2.57 14.39 -2.80
C LYS A 151 1.80 13.45 -3.72
N TYR A 152 1.65 13.83 -4.99
CA TYR A 152 0.84 13.06 -5.94
C TYR A 152 1.58 11.84 -6.50
N SER A 153 2.89 11.93 -6.70
CA SER A 153 3.74 10.85 -7.22
C SER A 153 5.09 10.79 -6.48
N ALA A 154 5.83 9.72 -6.71
CA ALA A 154 7.23 9.60 -6.31
C ALA A 154 8.17 10.43 -7.19
N ASP A 155 7.82 10.63 -8.46
CA ASP A 155 8.65 11.34 -9.44
C ASP A 155 8.65 12.85 -9.23
N ASP A 156 7.61 13.39 -8.60
CA ASP A 156 7.42 14.82 -8.49
C ASP A 156 7.80 15.38 -7.13
N PRO A 157 8.27 16.65 -7.10
CA PRO A 157 8.41 17.36 -5.84
C PRO A 157 7.03 17.52 -5.18
N LEU A 158 7.06 17.68 -3.85
CA LEU A 158 5.88 18.02 -3.08
C LEU A 158 5.23 19.32 -3.62
N LEU A 159 3.94 19.27 -3.91
CA LEU A 159 3.16 20.48 -4.17
C LEU A 159 2.98 21.24 -2.85
N VAL A 160 3.42 22.49 -2.84
CA VAL A 160 3.29 23.40 -1.70
C VAL A 160 2.14 24.39 -1.95
N PRO A 161 1.38 24.77 -0.91
CA PRO A 161 0.33 25.76 -1.06
C PRO A 161 0.91 27.15 -1.37
N SER A 162 0.16 27.95 -2.14
CA SER A 162 0.56 29.32 -2.49
C SER A 162 0.40 30.33 -1.35
N LYS A 163 -0.39 29.98 -0.32
CA LYS A 163 -0.63 30.77 0.87
C LYS A 163 0.14 30.21 2.07
N ASN A 164 0.42 31.08 3.04
CA ASN A 164 1.05 30.77 4.31
C ASN A 164 0.18 31.15 5.52
N ASP A 165 -1.13 31.32 5.29
CA ASP A 165 -2.15 31.57 6.30
C ASP A 165 -3.14 30.39 6.35
N PHE A 166 -3.28 29.80 7.53
CA PHE A 166 -4.00 28.56 7.76
C PHE A 166 -4.98 28.66 8.93
N SER A 167 -5.89 27.69 9.00
CA SER A 167 -6.67 27.40 10.21
C SER A 167 -6.12 26.15 10.88
N PHE A 168 -6.51 25.86 12.13
CA PHE A 168 -6.27 24.54 12.69
C PHE A 168 -7.36 23.55 12.25
N PRO A 169 -7.03 22.25 12.13
CA PRO A 169 -8.06 21.22 12.00
C PRO A 169 -8.93 21.19 13.26
N ASN A 170 -10.14 20.65 13.13
CA ASN A 170 -10.99 20.36 14.28
C ASN A 170 -10.34 19.29 15.17
N ASP A 171 -10.80 19.22 16.42
CA ASP A 171 -10.46 18.12 17.32
C ASP A 171 -10.88 16.79 16.69
N GLU A 172 -9.92 15.92 16.44
CA GLU A 172 -10.13 14.66 15.71
C GLU A 172 -9.13 13.60 16.19
N LEU A 173 -9.67 12.47 16.67
CA LEU A 173 -8.92 11.23 16.81
C LEU A 173 -9.06 10.42 15.53
N ASN A 174 -7.97 10.26 14.80
CA ASN A 174 -7.93 9.45 13.59
C ASN A 174 -7.25 8.11 13.89
N THR A 175 -8.06 7.04 13.88
CA THR A 175 -7.59 5.66 14.07
C THR A 175 -7.76 4.87 12.76
N PRO A 176 -6.68 4.39 12.13
CA PRO A 176 -6.78 3.67 10.86
C PRO A 176 -7.49 2.32 11.05
N ARG A 177 -8.58 2.10 10.32
CA ARG A 177 -9.33 0.82 10.36
C ARG A 177 -8.54 -0.34 9.74
N ILE A 178 -7.75 -0.06 8.71
CA ILE A 178 -6.86 -1.02 8.06
C ILE A 178 -5.49 -0.83 8.69
N LYS A 179 -4.99 -1.82 9.43
CA LYS A 179 -3.72 -1.78 10.17
C LYS A 179 -2.50 -1.99 9.28
N TYR A 180 -2.60 -2.90 8.29
CA TYR A 180 -1.55 -3.11 7.29
C TYR A 180 -2.03 -2.64 5.92
N ARG A 181 -1.34 -1.67 5.33
CA ARG A 181 -1.74 -0.98 4.09
C ARG A 181 -0.56 -0.99 3.13
N THR A 182 -0.65 -1.74 2.03
CA THR A 182 0.43 -1.71 1.04
C THR A 182 -0.10 -1.83 -0.39
N THR A 183 0.69 -1.30 -1.31
CA THR A 183 0.54 -1.50 -2.74
C THR A 183 1.93 -1.59 -3.34
N ASN A 184 2.09 -2.38 -4.41
CA ASN A 184 3.37 -2.51 -5.09
C ASN A 184 3.42 -1.66 -6.38
N TYR A 185 2.54 -0.66 -6.54
CA TYR A 185 2.73 0.39 -7.55
C TYR A 185 4.11 1.04 -7.39
N TYR A 186 4.66 1.50 -8.52
CA TYR A 186 5.96 2.16 -8.58
C TYR A 186 6.16 3.22 -7.49
N ASP A 187 5.17 4.11 -7.28
CA ASP A 187 5.26 5.20 -6.30
C ASP A 187 5.48 4.72 -4.87
N ALA A 188 4.85 3.62 -4.48
CA ALA A 188 4.91 3.09 -3.13
C ALA A 188 6.27 2.49 -2.75
N ARG A 189 7.22 2.45 -3.69
CA ARG A 189 8.62 2.05 -3.44
C ARG A 189 9.51 3.22 -3.02
N ASP A 190 9.07 4.45 -3.26
CA ASP A 190 9.74 5.64 -2.76
C ASP A 190 9.45 5.81 -1.27
N THR A 191 10.49 5.92 -0.45
CA THR A 191 10.34 5.99 1.01
C THR A 191 9.60 7.24 1.46
N ASP A 192 9.79 8.35 0.73
CA ASP A 192 9.10 9.60 1.04
C ASP A 192 7.60 9.49 0.70
N TYR A 193 7.26 8.82 -0.40
CA TYR A 193 5.89 8.55 -0.80
C TYR A 193 5.20 7.59 0.18
N GLU A 194 5.85 6.48 0.52
CA GLU A 194 5.37 5.50 1.49
C GLU A 194 5.02 6.17 2.83
N SER A 195 5.95 6.98 3.35
CA SER A 195 5.80 7.70 4.61
C SER A 195 4.69 8.75 4.55
N TRP A 196 4.67 9.60 3.50
CA TRP A 196 3.62 10.62 3.32
C TRP A 196 2.22 10.01 3.28
N HIS A 197 2.09 8.90 2.57
CA HIS A 197 0.83 8.18 2.36
C HIS A 197 0.54 7.11 3.41
N LYS A 198 1.34 7.06 4.48
CA LYS A 198 1.09 6.25 5.68
C LYS A 198 0.96 4.76 5.35
N LEU A 199 1.71 4.30 4.35
CA LEU A 199 1.79 2.90 3.98
C LEU A 199 2.60 2.11 5.03
N SER A 200 2.35 0.81 5.08
CA SER A 200 3.05 -0.12 5.95
C SER A 200 4.30 -0.64 5.25
N SER A 201 5.42 -0.61 5.97
CA SER A 201 6.68 -1.15 5.48
C SER A 201 6.61 -2.65 5.20
N SER A 202 7.27 -3.09 4.12
CA SER A 202 7.51 -4.50 3.81
C SER A 202 8.23 -5.24 4.94
N ASP A 203 9.04 -4.53 5.74
CA ASP A 203 9.78 -5.10 6.88
C ASP A 203 8.86 -5.57 8.01
N SER A 204 7.55 -5.25 7.94
CA SER A 204 6.53 -5.81 8.83
C SER A 204 6.37 -7.33 8.67
N TRP A 205 6.82 -7.90 7.55
CA TRP A 205 6.72 -9.33 7.26
C TRP A 205 8.06 -10.06 7.45
N GLY A 206 8.04 -11.11 8.27
CA GLY A 206 9.17 -12.02 8.45
C GLY A 206 9.25 -13.05 7.33
N MET A 207 8.09 -13.56 6.93
CA MET A 207 7.87 -14.53 5.84
C MET A 207 6.50 -14.27 5.20
N PHE A 208 6.41 -14.40 3.87
CA PHE A 208 5.20 -14.05 3.10
C PHE A 208 4.79 -15.20 2.18
N VAL A 209 3.62 -15.79 2.44
CA VAL A 209 2.94 -16.90 1.73
C VAL A 209 3.81 -18.12 1.36
N HIS A 210 3.18 -19.25 1.01
CA HIS A 210 3.84 -20.48 0.57
C HIS A 210 5.07 -20.90 1.40
N THR A 211 4.92 -20.90 2.73
CA THR A 211 6.05 -21.02 3.66
C THR A 211 6.28 -22.42 4.20
N PHE A 212 5.41 -23.39 3.93
CA PHE A 212 5.57 -24.75 4.43
C PHE A 212 6.90 -25.38 4.04
N GLU A 213 7.33 -25.27 2.78
CA GLU A 213 8.63 -25.78 2.35
C GLU A 213 9.81 -25.01 2.96
N LEU A 214 9.63 -23.73 3.32
CA LEU A 214 10.67 -22.93 3.99
C LEU A 214 10.82 -23.32 5.46
N LEU A 215 9.73 -23.73 6.11
CA LEU A 215 9.70 -24.11 7.52
C LEU A 215 10.04 -25.59 7.73
N ILE A 216 9.66 -26.45 6.78
CA ILE A 216 10.02 -27.87 6.76
C ILE A 216 10.48 -28.21 5.34
N SER A 217 11.79 -28.12 5.14
CA SER A 217 12.43 -28.36 3.84
C SER A 217 12.24 -29.81 3.36
N PRO A 218 11.69 -30.03 2.15
CA PRO A 218 11.66 -31.34 1.50
C PRO A 218 13.05 -31.94 1.30
N GLU A 219 14.07 -31.11 1.05
CA GLU A 219 15.45 -31.55 0.90
C GLU A 219 16.00 -32.16 2.20
N LYS A 220 15.70 -31.51 3.34
CA LYS A 220 16.19 -31.93 4.66
C LYS A 220 15.43 -33.15 5.20
N TYR A 221 14.11 -33.18 5.04
CA TYR A 221 13.25 -34.17 5.71
C TYR A 221 12.62 -35.20 4.76
N GLY A 222 12.54 -34.95 3.46
CA GLY A 222 11.75 -35.77 2.52
C GLY A 222 12.18 -37.24 2.44
N LYS A 223 13.46 -37.54 2.65
CA LYS A 223 13.98 -38.93 2.62
C LYS A 223 13.90 -39.64 3.96
N THR A 224 14.10 -38.91 5.05
CA THR A 224 14.25 -39.47 6.41
C THR A 224 12.97 -39.44 7.23
N HIS A 225 12.06 -38.51 6.91
CA HIS A 225 10.78 -38.30 7.59
C HIS A 225 9.66 -38.10 6.55
N PRO A 226 9.41 -39.07 5.64
CA PRO A 226 8.35 -38.94 4.64
C PRO A 226 6.95 -38.70 5.26
N GLU A 227 6.71 -39.14 6.49
CA GLU A 227 5.49 -38.90 7.28
C GLU A 227 5.26 -37.44 7.67
N TYR A 228 6.25 -36.56 7.51
CA TYR A 228 6.08 -35.12 7.66
C TYR A 228 5.22 -34.52 6.55
N PHE A 229 5.17 -35.18 5.40
CA PHE A 229 4.56 -34.65 4.19
C PHE A 229 3.19 -35.30 3.93
N SER A 230 2.37 -34.65 3.10
CA SER A 230 1.02 -35.11 2.82
C SER A 230 1.00 -36.52 2.23
N LEU A 231 0.08 -37.33 2.74
CA LEU A 231 -0.34 -38.57 2.09
C LEU A 231 -1.34 -38.20 0.99
N ILE A 232 -1.07 -38.57 -0.25
CA ILE A 232 -1.93 -38.33 -1.40
C ILE A 232 -2.03 -39.65 -2.16
N ASP A 233 -3.26 -40.12 -2.36
CA ASP A 233 -3.55 -41.35 -3.11
C ASP A 233 -2.75 -42.58 -2.62
N GLY A 234 -2.48 -42.62 -1.31
CA GLY A 234 -1.75 -43.70 -0.65
C GLY A 234 -0.23 -43.50 -0.56
N GLU A 235 0.33 -42.46 -1.15
CA GLU A 235 1.78 -42.19 -1.16
C GLU A 235 2.14 -40.88 -0.45
N ARG A 236 3.27 -40.85 0.25
CA ARG A 236 3.79 -39.63 0.88
C ARG A 236 4.53 -38.81 -0.14
N ASN A 237 4.14 -37.54 -0.31
CA ASN A 237 4.70 -36.68 -1.34
C ASN A 237 5.36 -35.41 -0.74
N PRO A 238 6.71 -35.38 -0.66
CA PRO A 238 7.46 -34.23 -0.14
C PRO A 238 7.32 -32.92 -0.93
N VAL A 239 6.81 -32.97 -2.16
CA VAL A 239 6.72 -31.80 -3.07
C VAL A 239 5.34 -31.12 -2.98
N THR A 240 4.45 -31.60 -2.10
CA THR A 240 3.07 -31.09 -2.00
C THR A 240 2.85 -30.27 -0.74
N GLN A 241 2.28 -30.84 0.31
CA GLN A 241 1.96 -30.17 1.58
C GLN A 241 2.54 -30.90 2.78
N LEU A 242 2.38 -30.32 3.96
CA LEU A 242 2.72 -30.96 5.23
C LEU A 242 1.55 -31.80 5.77
N CYS A 243 1.87 -32.85 6.52
CA CYS A 243 0.90 -33.61 7.30
C CYS A 243 0.62 -32.87 8.61
N LEU A 244 -0.35 -31.95 8.60
CA LEU A 244 -0.62 -31.04 9.72
C LEU A 244 -1.01 -31.75 11.03
N SER A 245 -1.54 -32.97 10.96
CA SER A 245 -1.87 -33.78 12.15
C SER A 245 -0.64 -34.43 12.81
N ASN A 246 0.54 -34.37 12.21
CA ASN A 246 1.76 -34.96 12.76
C ASN A 246 2.35 -34.04 13.84
N GLU A 247 2.55 -34.55 15.05
CA GLU A 247 3.05 -33.76 16.17
C GLU A 247 4.52 -33.32 15.98
N GLU A 248 5.34 -34.16 15.35
CA GLU A 248 6.75 -33.81 15.08
C GLU A 248 6.85 -32.69 14.03
N VAL A 249 5.93 -32.63 13.07
CA VAL A 249 5.77 -31.50 12.14
C VAL A 249 5.45 -30.23 12.90
N PHE A 250 4.52 -30.27 13.85
CA PHE A 250 4.18 -29.11 14.68
C PHE A 250 5.40 -28.61 15.47
N GLN A 251 6.10 -29.50 16.17
CA GLN A 251 7.26 -29.12 16.98
C GLN A 251 8.42 -28.58 16.13
N THR A 252 8.72 -29.25 15.00
CA THR A 252 9.78 -28.84 14.07
C THR A 252 9.48 -27.45 13.49
N LEU A 253 8.25 -27.24 13.01
CA LEU A 253 7.83 -25.96 12.42
C LEU A 253 7.87 -24.82 13.44
N VAL A 254 7.40 -25.05 14.67
CA VAL A 254 7.44 -24.03 15.74
C VAL A 254 8.89 -23.67 16.09
N SER A 255 9.79 -24.66 16.15
CA SER A 255 11.21 -24.39 16.41
C SER A 255 11.83 -23.53 15.31
N GLU A 256 11.66 -23.91 14.05
CA GLU A 256 12.18 -23.16 12.89
C GLU A 256 11.59 -21.74 12.82
N LEU A 257 10.29 -21.60 13.06
CA LEU A 257 9.64 -20.29 13.08
C LEU A 257 10.18 -19.39 14.19
N LYS A 258 10.44 -19.95 15.38
CA LYS A 258 11.04 -19.21 16.50
C LYS A 258 12.42 -18.67 16.14
N GLU A 259 13.29 -19.49 15.55
CA GLU A 259 14.63 -19.05 15.11
C GLU A 259 14.54 -17.90 14.11
N ARG A 260 13.59 -17.97 13.17
CA ARG A 260 13.38 -16.90 12.19
C ARG A 260 12.86 -15.62 12.83
N ILE A 261 11.95 -15.72 13.80
CA ILE A 261 11.45 -14.58 14.57
C ILE A 261 12.61 -13.88 15.30
N GLU A 262 13.51 -14.64 15.92
CA GLU A 262 14.69 -14.10 16.60
C GLU A 262 15.64 -13.38 15.63
N MET A 263 15.75 -13.82 14.37
CA MET A 263 16.52 -13.14 13.32
C MET A 263 15.88 -11.85 12.80
N LYS A 264 14.55 -11.69 12.92
CA LYS A 264 13.82 -10.49 12.47
C LYS A 264 12.84 -9.99 13.54
N PRO A 265 13.33 -9.49 14.69
CA PRO A 265 12.47 -9.18 15.84
C PRO A 265 11.47 -8.03 15.60
N LYS A 266 11.69 -7.20 14.56
CA LYS A 266 10.80 -6.10 14.17
C LYS A 266 9.60 -6.56 13.31
N ALA A 267 9.67 -7.76 12.72
CA ALA A 267 8.58 -8.26 11.89
C ALA A 267 7.40 -8.70 12.76
N LYS A 268 6.21 -8.24 12.38
CA LYS A 268 4.94 -8.53 13.06
C LYS A 268 4.23 -9.74 12.46
N TYR A 269 4.26 -9.86 11.14
CA TYR A 269 3.52 -10.88 10.39
C TYR A 269 4.43 -12.02 9.95
N TRP A 270 3.95 -13.25 10.16
CA TRP A 270 4.67 -14.48 9.85
C TRP A 270 3.73 -15.47 9.18
N SER A 271 3.96 -15.73 7.90
CA SER A 271 3.11 -16.68 7.17
C SER A 271 3.44 -18.12 7.54
N VAL A 272 2.40 -18.88 7.89
CA VAL A 272 2.39 -20.34 8.06
C VAL A 272 1.28 -20.87 7.15
N SER A 273 1.64 -21.13 5.90
CA SER A 273 0.67 -21.33 4.83
C SER A 273 1.11 -22.40 3.84
N GLN A 274 0.13 -23.04 3.21
CA GLN A 274 0.29 -24.07 2.19
C GLN A 274 1.21 -23.65 1.04
N ASN A 275 1.93 -24.61 0.47
CA ASN A 275 2.64 -24.45 -0.80
C ASN A 275 1.64 -24.24 -1.95
N ASP A 276 2.09 -23.70 -3.08
CA ASP A 276 1.24 -23.27 -4.20
C ASP A 276 0.76 -24.45 -5.07
N ASN A 277 -0.19 -25.23 -4.56
CA ASN A 277 -0.87 -26.30 -5.31
C ASN A 277 -2.24 -26.64 -4.70
N ASP A 278 -3.02 -27.44 -5.42
CA ASP A 278 -4.39 -27.83 -5.10
C ASP A 278 -4.49 -29.10 -4.21
N LYS A 279 -3.37 -29.70 -3.81
CA LYS A 279 -3.35 -30.95 -3.03
C LYS A 279 -3.29 -30.69 -1.54
N TYR A 280 -3.81 -31.64 -0.76
CA TYR A 280 -3.79 -31.62 0.70
C TYR A 280 -3.59 -33.03 1.26
N CYS A 281 -3.22 -33.13 2.54
CA CYS A 281 -3.00 -34.43 3.19
C CYS A 281 -4.32 -35.19 3.39
N GLN A 282 -4.37 -36.42 2.85
CA GLN A 282 -5.51 -37.34 2.92
C GLN A 282 -5.34 -38.43 4.00
N CYS A 283 -4.34 -38.31 4.88
CA CYS A 283 -4.16 -39.30 5.95
C CYS A 283 -5.38 -39.32 6.90
N GLY A 284 -5.61 -40.45 7.58
CA GLY A 284 -6.74 -40.62 8.49
C GLY A 284 -6.90 -39.47 9.49
N PRO A 285 -5.86 -39.13 10.28
CA PRO A 285 -5.96 -38.04 11.25
C PRO A 285 -6.24 -36.65 10.65
N CYS A 286 -5.63 -36.28 9.51
CA CYS A 286 -5.95 -35.01 8.83
C CYS A 286 -7.41 -35.02 8.33
N SER A 287 -7.85 -36.14 7.77
CA SER A 287 -9.22 -36.31 7.28
C SER A 287 -10.25 -36.19 8.41
N ASP A 288 -9.96 -36.74 9.59
CA ASP A 288 -10.85 -36.65 10.75
C ASP A 288 -10.96 -35.22 11.30
N ILE A 289 -9.85 -34.47 11.30
CA ILE A 289 -9.87 -33.04 11.63
C ILE A 289 -10.71 -32.26 10.61
N ASN A 290 -10.54 -32.52 9.31
CA ASN A 290 -11.32 -31.87 8.26
C ASN A 290 -12.81 -32.16 8.40
N LYS A 291 -13.20 -33.43 8.61
CA LYS A 291 -14.60 -33.84 8.88
C LYS A 291 -15.20 -33.10 10.07
N LYS A 292 -14.44 -33.00 11.18
CA LYS A 292 -14.87 -32.27 12.39
C LYS A 292 -15.19 -30.81 12.10
N TYR A 293 -14.42 -30.17 11.21
CA TYR A 293 -14.53 -28.75 10.93
C TYR A 293 -15.18 -28.45 9.57
N GLY A 294 -16.35 -29.05 9.33
CA GLY A 294 -17.18 -28.77 8.16
C GLY A 294 -16.91 -29.65 6.95
N ASN A 295 -16.13 -30.72 7.11
CA ASN A 295 -15.71 -31.60 6.02
C ASN A 295 -14.94 -30.86 4.91
N LEU A 296 -14.12 -29.87 5.32
CA LEU A 296 -13.32 -29.05 4.43
C LEU A 296 -11.83 -29.16 4.79
N PRO A 297 -10.92 -29.21 3.81
CA PRO A 297 -9.49 -29.33 4.08
C PRO A 297 -8.88 -28.08 4.75
N SER A 298 -9.56 -26.93 4.67
CA SER A 298 -9.26 -25.74 5.48
C SER A 298 -9.40 -25.98 6.99
N GLY A 299 -10.16 -27.00 7.42
CA GLY A 299 -10.33 -27.36 8.82
C GLY A 299 -9.01 -27.73 9.51
N SER A 300 -8.21 -28.59 8.88
CA SER A 300 -6.88 -28.95 9.39
C SER A 300 -5.90 -27.78 9.35
N MET A 301 -6.01 -26.89 8.35
CA MET A 301 -5.19 -25.69 8.25
C MET A 301 -5.43 -24.75 9.43
N VAL A 302 -6.68 -24.33 9.66
CA VAL A 302 -7.01 -23.42 10.77
C VAL A 302 -6.69 -24.05 12.12
N TRP A 303 -6.98 -25.35 12.27
CA TRP A 303 -6.62 -26.08 13.49
C TRP A 303 -5.12 -26.02 13.79
N PHE A 304 -4.28 -26.26 12.78
CA PHE A 304 -2.83 -26.23 12.94
C PHE A 304 -2.31 -24.81 13.21
N VAL A 305 -2.76 -23.83 12.41
CA VAL A 305 -2.33 -22.44 12.52
C VAL A 305 -2.72 -21.84 13.88
N ASN A 306 -3.90 -22.16 14.41
CA ASN A 306 -4.29 -21.77 15.77
C ASN A 306 -3.31 -22.30 16.83
N ARG A 307 -2.85 -23.55 16.70
CA ARG A 307 -1.84 -24.12 17.61
C ARG A 307 -0.52 -23.36 17.52
N VAL A 308 -0.09 -22.98 16.32
CA VAL A 308 1.14 -22.21 16.10
C VAL A 308 1.00 -20.80 16.68
N ALA A 309 -0.12 -20.13 16.43
CA ALA A 309 -0.38 -18.77 16.91
C ALA A 309 -0.33 -18.64 18.44
N ARG A 310 -0.81 -19.65 19.17
CA ARG A 310 -0.71 -19.71 20.64
C ARG A 310 0.73 -19.78 21.15
N LYS A 311 1.71 -20.15 20.33
CA LYS A 311 3.15 -20.15 20.70
C LYS A 311 3.80 -18.78 20.52
N PHE A 312 3.19 -17.88 19.76
CA PHE A 312 3.72 -16.56 19.42
C PHE A 312 2.66 -15.46 19.60
N PRO A 313 2.14 -15.25 20.83
CA PRO A 313 1.02 -14.33 21.07
C PRO A 313 1.33 -12.85 20.76
N ASP A 314 2.61 -12.49 20.66
CA ASP A 314 3.09 -11.15 20.30
C ASP A 314 3.34 -10.98 18.80
N LYS A 315 3.03 -12.00 17.99
CA LYS A 315 3.16 -12.02 16.53
C LYS A 315 1.82 -12.34 15.88
N ILE A 316 1.67 -11.92 14.63
CA ILE A 316 0.52 -12.26 13.80
C ILE A 316 0.92 -13.43 12.91
N ILE A 317 0.26 -14.57 13.07
CA ILE A 317 0.46 -15.74 12.22
C ILE A 317 -0.54 -15.66 11.06
N SER A 318 -0.05 -15.45 9.84
CA SER A 318 -0.89 -15.38 8.66
C SER A 318 -0.99 -16.75 7.98
N THR A 319 -2.15 -17.07 7.40
CA THR A 319 -2.34 -18.26 6.56
C THR A 319 -3.23 -17.95 5.38
N LEU A 320 -3.19 -18.78 4.34
CA LEU A 320 -3.91 -18.56 3.10
C LEU A 320 -5.28 -19.27 3.10
N ALA A 321 -6.30 -18.56 2.66
CA ALA A 321 -7.55 -19.11 2.15
C ALA A 321 -7.46 -19.11 0.62
N TYR A 322 -6.76 -20.11 0.07
CA TYR A 322 -6.36 -20.20 -1.33
C TYR A 322 -6.26 -21.67 -1.78
N TRP A 323 -6.51 -21.95 -3.05
CA TRP A 323 -6.67 -23.31 -3.57
C TRP A 323 -7.64 -24.15 -2.74
N TYR A 324 -7.16 -25.26 -2.16
CA TYR A 324 -7.98 -26.20 -1.42
C TYR A 324 -8.52 -25.60 -0.11
N THR A 325 -7.91 -24.53 0.43
CA THR A 325 -8.40 -23.87 1.65
C THR A 325 -9.32 -22.68 1.40
N ARG A 326 -9.79 -22.46 0.16
CA ARG A 326 -10.66 -21.31 -0.17
C ARG A 326 -11.91 -21.23 0.71
N ALA A 327 -12.65 -22.33 0.82
CA ALA A 327 -13.86 -22.39 1.61
C ALA A 327 -13.55 -22.37 3.12
N ALA A 328 -14.20 -21.48 3.87
CA ALA A 328 -14.04 -21.38 5.31
C ALA A 328 -14.56 -22.65 6.03
N PRO A 329 -13.81 -23.22 6.98
CA PRO A 329 -14.29 -24.36 7.76
C PRO A 329 -15.38 -23.93 8.75
N SER A 330 -16.05 -24.90 9.35
CA SER A 330 -17.08 -24.66 10.39
C SER A 330 -16.62 -25.15 11.76
N ASN A 331 -17.29 -24.71 12.83
CA ASN A 331 -17.05 -25.17 14.21
C ASN A 331 -15.62 -24.91 14.75
N ILE A 332 -14.92 -23.93 14.18
CA ILE A 332 -13.62 -23.45 14.62
C ILE A 332 -13.56 -21.94 14.44
N VAL A 333 -12.86 -21.24 15.33
CA VAL A 333 -12.63 -19.79 15.28
C VAL A 333 -11.12 -19.57 15.21
N ALA A 334 -10.68 -18.64 14.37
CA ALA A 334 -9.27 -18.27 14.29
C ALA A 334 -8.82 -17.62 15.61
N GLU A 335 -7.59 -17.89 16.06
CA GLU A 335 -7.05 -17.20 17.23
C GLU A 335 -6.97 -15.68 16.99
N PRO A 336 -7.02 -14.83 18.04
CA PRO A 336 -7.01 -13.37 17.88
C PRO A 336 -5.80 -12.81 17.13
N ASN A 337 -4.69 -13.55 17.09
CA ASN A 337 -3.47 -13.21 16.36
C ASN A 337 -3.26 -14.06 15.09
N VAL A 338 -4.33 -14.66 14.56
CA VAL A 338 -4.32 -15.33 13.25
C VAL A 338 -4.91 -14.42 12.19
N ASN A 339 -4.12 -14.14 11.15
CA ASN A 339 -4.55 -13.38 9.99
C ASN A 339 -4.91 -14.34 8.84
N ILE A 340 -6.11 -14.23 8.28
CA ILE A 340 -6.51 -15.03 7.11
C ILE A 340 -6.34 -14.20 5.85
N MET A 341 -5.55 -14.69 4.90
CA MET A 341 -5.29 -14.01 3.63
C MET A 341 -6.13 -14.62 2.50
N LEU A 342 -7.03 -13.83 1.92
CA LEU A 342 -7.80 -14.18 0.72
C LEU A 342 -7.28 -13.39 -0.48
N CYS A 343 -7.37 -13.97 -1.67
CA CYS A 343 -7.11 -13.30 -2.94
C CYS A 343 -8.33 -13.39 -3.86
N ASN A 344 -8.53 -12.39 -4.70
CA ASN A 344 -9.67 -12.28 -5.61
C ASN A 344 -9.21 -12.32 -7.08
N ILE A 345 -8.26 -13.21 -7.39
CA ILE A 345 -7.58 -13.27 -8.68
C ILE A 345 -8.54 -13.61 -9.84
N GLU A 346 -9.61 -14.36 -9.55
CA GLU A 346 -10.63 -14.74 -10.53
C GLU A 346 -11.67 -13.65 -10.78
N SER A 347 -11.75 -12.65 -9.90
CA SER A 347 -12.76 -11.60 -9.95
C SER A 347 -12.51 -10.61 -11.08
N THR A 348 -13.58 -10.18 -11.75
CA THR A 348 -13.55 -9.16 -12.79
C THR A 348 -13.62 -7.73 -12.20
N ARG A 349 -13.29 -6.71 -13.01
CA ARG A 349 -13.06 -5.32 -12.57
C ARG A 349 -13.99 -4.28 -13.19
N GLU A 350 -15.02 -4.69 -13.92
CA GLU A 350 -16.01 -3.78 -14.50
C GLU A 350 -16.94 -3.16 -13.46
N LYS A 351 -17.17 -3.85 -12.35
CA LYS A 351 -18.04 -3.43 -11.24
C LYS A 351 -17.42 -3.90 -9.92
N PRO A 352 -17.89 -3.38 -8.77
CA PRO A 352 -17.43 -3.86 -7.47
C PRO A 352 -17.55 -5.38 -7.33
N VAL A 353 -16.63 -5.99 -6.59
CA VAL A 353 -16.49 -7.46 -6.49
C VAL A 353 -17.75 -8.13 -5.95
N PHE A 354 -18.53 -7.44 -5.11
CA PHE A 354 -19.80 -7.93 -4.59
C PHE A 354 -20.93 -7.97 -5.62
N ASP A 355 -20.77 -7.32 -6.76
CA ASP A 355 -21.72 -7.38 -7.87
C ASP A 355 -21.31 -8.46 -8.89
N THR A 356 -20.01 -8.77 -9.01
CA THR A 356 -19.48 -9.62 -10.10
C THR A 356 -18.98 -10.98 -9.64
N ASP A 357 -18.66 -11.17 -8.36
CA ASP A 357 -18.08 -12.40 -7.82
C ASP A 357 -18.82 -12.90 -6.56
N PRO A 358 -19.98 -13.56 -6.72
CA PRO A 358 -20.72 -14.14 -5.61
C PRO A 358 -19.91 -15.23 -4.87
N ALA A 359 -18.97 -15.92 -5.54
CA ALA A 359 -18.17 -16.97 -4.91
C ALA A 359 -17.18 -16.36 -3.90
N PHE A 360 -16.34 -15.42 -4.35
CA PHE A 360 -15.40 -14.72 -3.47
C PHE A 360 -16.11 -13.96 -2.35
N THR A 361 -17.25 -13.33 -2.63
CA THR A 361 -17.97 -12.57 -1.61
C THR A 361 -18.63 -13.44 -0.55
N ASN A 362 -19.05 -14.66 -0.89
CA ASN A 362 -19.49 -15.65 0.08
C ASN A 362 -18.31 -16.18 0.90
N ASP A 363 -17.18 -16.52 0.25
CA ASP A 363 -15.96 -16.93 0.95
C ASP A 363 -15.53 -15.87 1.98
N LEU A 364 -15.47 -14.60 1.59
CA LEU A 364 -15.08 -13.50 2.48
C LEU A 364 -16.05 -13.35 3.66
N ARG A 365 -17.36 -13.42 3.42
CA ARG A 365 -18.37 -13.37 4.49
C ARG A 365 -18.23 -14.53 5.45
N ASP A 366 -17.97 -15.73 4.96
CA ASP A 366 -17.85 -16.93 5.77
C ASP A 366 -16.56 -16.90 6.61
N TRP A 367 -15.43 -16.51 6.03
CA TRP A 367 -14.21 -16.24 6.79
C TRP A 367 -14.40 -15.12 7.81
N GLY A 368 -15.14 -14.06 7.46
CA GLY A 368 -15.47 -12.95 8.36
C GLY A 368 -16.28 -13.36 9.59
N LYS A 369 -17.01 -14.48 9.56
CA LYS A 369 -17.73 -15.00 10.74
C LYS A 369 -16.80 -15.63 11.79
N MET A 370 -15.62 -16.09 11.38
CA MET A 370 -14.70 -16.85 12.25
C MET A 370 -13.33 -16.19 12.45
N SER A 371 -13.02 -15.11 11.73
CA SER A 371 -11.81 -14.30 11.90
C SER A 371 -12.14 -12.82 12.10
N GLN A 372 -11.36 -12.17 12.95
CA GLN A 372 -11.40 -10.72 13.17
C GLN A 372 -10.25 -9.98 12.47
N ASP A 373 -9.34 -10.72 11.83
CA ASP A 373 -8.18 -10.19 11.12
C ASP A 373 -8.05 -10.89 9.77
N ILE A 374 -8.62 -10.25 8.73
CA ILE A 374 -8.50 -10.69 7.34
C ILE A 374 -7.58 -9.75 6.58
N LEU A 375 -6.71 -10.33 5.76
CA LEU A 375 -5.97 -9.66 4.71
C LEU A 375 -6.63 -9.94 3.36
N ILE A 376 -6.94 -8.89 2.59
CA ILE A 376 -7.26 -9.06 1.16
C ILE A 376 -6.04 -8.71 0.32
N TRP A 377 -5.66 -9.67 -0.52
CA TRP A 377 -4.78 -9.47 -1.64
C TRP A 377 -5.65 -9.17 -2.87
N ASP A 378 -5.76 -7.87 -3.22
CA ASP A 378 -6.55 -7.38 -4.35
C ASP A 378 -5.66 -7.04 -5.56
N TYR A 379 -6.13 -7.28 -6.77
CA TYR A 379 -5.39 -7.07 -8.03
C TYR A 379 -5.96 -5.86 -8.79
N ASN A 380 -5.15 -4.81 -8.95
CA ASN A 380 -5.59 -3.46 -9.32
C ASN A 380 -5.10 -2.99 -10.70
N ILE A 381 -4.45 -3.88 -11.48
CA ILE A 381 -3.94 -3.62 -12.82
C ILE A 381 -4.25 -4.79 -13.76
N GLN A 382 -4.22 -4.56 -15.08
CA GLN A 382 -4.20 -5.63 -16.08
C GLN A 382 -2.77 -6.16 -16.26
N PHE A 383 -2.41 -7.26 -15.61
CA PHE A 383 -1.05 -7.83 -15.61
C PHE A 383 -0.54 -8.25 -16.99
N ALA A 384 -1.42 -8.76 -17.86
CA ALA A 384 -1.02 -9.12 -19.21
C ALA A 384 -0.64 -7.88 -20.05
N ASN A 385 -1.24 -6.72 -19.73
CA ASN A 385 -1.13 -5.49 -20.52
C ASN A 385 -1.11 -4.23 -19.61
N PRO A 386 -0.11 -4.05 -18.73
CA PRO A 386 -0.16 -3.05 -17.65
C PRO A 386 -0.09 -1.59 -18.12
N VAL A 387 0.23 -1.37 -19.39
CA VAL A 387 0.30 -0.06 -20.05
C VAL A 387 -0.92 0.21 -20.93
N SER A 388 -1.93 -0.65 -20.90
CA SER A 388 -3.16 -0.49 -21.70
C SER A 388 -4.30 0.12 -20.87
N PRO A 389 -5.33 0.72 -21.51
CA PRO A 389 -6.47 1.29 -20.80
C PRO A 389 -7.22 0.24 -19.97
N PHE A 390 -7.38 0.51 -18.68
CA PHE A 390 -7.99 -0.41 -17.72
C PHE A 390 -9.00 0.29 -16.80
N PRO A 391 -10.26 0.49 -17.24
CA PRO A 391 -11.24 1.34 -16.55
C PRO A 391 -11.79 0.72 -15.25
N ASN A 392 -10.99 0.67 -14.18
CA ASN A 392 -11.35 0.05 -12.90
C ASN A 392 -11.35 1.01 -11.69
N LEU A 393 -11.08 2.30 -11.86
CA LEU A 393 -10.94 3.25 -10.73
C LEU A 393 -12.20 3.30 -9.85
N HIS A 394 -13.38 3.19 -10.46
CA HIS A 394 -14.68 3.28 -9.77
C HIS A 394 -14.97 2.07 -8.86
N THR A 395 -14.26 0.95 -9.01
CA THR A 395 -14.49 -0.24 -8.16
C THR A 395 -13.71 -0.19 -6.85
N ILE A 396 -12.61 0.57 -6.80
CA ILE A 396 -11.65 0.54 -5.67
C ILE A 396 -12.31 0.98 -4.36
N GLY A 397 -12.99 2.13 -4.35
CA GLY A 397 -13.68 2.65 -3.18
C GLY A 397 -14.76 1.72 -2.62
N PRO A 398 -15.75 1.29 -3.43
CA PRO A 398 -16.76 0.32 -3.02
C PRO A 398 -16.17 -1.00 -2.52
N ASN A 399 -15.14 -1.54 -3.17
CA ASN A 399 -14.47 -2.77 -2.74
C ASN A 399 -13.85 -2.62 -1.35
N ILE A 400 -13.07 -1.55 -1.10
CA ILE A 400 -12.45 -1.32 0.22
C ILE A 400 -13.52 -1.19 1.32
N LYS A 401 -14.62 -0.49 1.05
CA LYS A 401 -15.75 -0.39 2.01
C LYS A 401 -16.35 -1.76 2.32
N PHE A 402 -16.61 -2.56 1.29
CA PHE A 402 -17.13 -3.92 1.43
C PHE A 402 -16.15 -4.82 2.22
N TYR A 403 -14.85 -4.76 1.94
CA TYR A 403 -13.84 -5.52 2.66
C TYR A 403 -13.87 -5.23 4.17
N ILE A 404 -13.88 -3.95 4.55
CA ILE A 404 -13.84 -3.57 5.97
C ILE A 404 -15.10 -4.01 6.72
N GLN A 405 -16.26 -3.98 6.06
CA GLN A 405 -17.53 -4.50 6.60
C GLN A 405 -17.46 -6.01 6.89
N ASN A 406 -16.54 -6.75 6.26
CA ASN A 406 -16.34 -8.18 6.44
C ASN A 406 -15.03 -8.49 7.16
N ASN A 407 -14.69 -7.70 8.19
CA ASN A 407 -13.53 -7.93 9.08
C ASN A 407 -12.15 -7.89 8.42
N VAL A 408 -12.03 -7.27 7.25
CA VAL A 408 -10.72 -6.98 6.65
C VAL A 408 -10.04 -5.86 7.41
N ARG A 409 -8.83 -6.12 7.88
CA ARG A 409 -7.97 -5.19 8.64
C ARG A 409 -6.57 -5.06 8.03
N ALA A 410 -6.28 -5.80 6.98
CA ALA A 410 -5.06 -5.67 6.19
C ALA A 410 -5.39 -5.68 4.69
N LEU A 411 -4.72 -4.83 3.91
CA LEU A 411 -4.88 -4.78 2.46
C LEU A 411 -3.51 -4.79 1.79
N PHE A 412 -3.38 -5.72 0.84
CA PHE A 412 -2.35 -5.68 -0.18
C PHE A 412 -3.01 -5.45 -1.54
N MET A 413 -2.84 -4.25 -2.08
CA MET A 413 -3.41 -3.82 -3.35
C MET A 413 -2.35 -4.00 -4.44
N GLN A 414 -2.22 -5.20 -4.97
CA GLN A 414 -1.22 -5.58 -5.96
C GLN A 414 -1.49 -4.96 -7.34
N ALA A 415 -0.41 -4.64 -8.01
CA ALA A 415 -0.26 -3.91 -9.26
C ALA A 415 1.10 -4.26 -9.91
N THR A 416 1.56 -3.42 -10.84
CA THR A 416 2.89 -3.51 -11.46
C THR A 416 3.90 -2.65 -10.70
N GLY A 417 5.11 -3.18 -10.54
CA GLY A 417 6.24 -2.43 -9.98
C GLY A 417 6.86 -1.41 -10.93
N ASN A 418 6.46 -1.43 -12.21
CA ASN A 418 6.88 -0.49 -13.23
C ASN A 418 5.81 0.61 -13.40
N LYS A 419 6.09 1.62 -14.22
CA LYS A 419 5.03 2.55 -14.67
C LYS A 419 3.99 1.78 -15.49
N GLY A 420 2.72 2.10 -15.28
CA GLY A 420 1.57 1.53 -15.97
C GLY A 420 0.54 2.61 -16.27
N GLU A 421 -0.52 2.26 -16.98
CA GLU A 421 -1.63 3.18 -17.26
C GLU A 421 -2.15 3.75 -15.93
N PHE A 422 -2.34 5.07 -15.85
CA PHE A 422 -2.71 5.84 -14.66
C PHE A 422 -2.14 5.34 -13.31
N ALA A 423 -0.89 4.86 -13.31
CA ALA A 423 -0.29 4.23 -12.13
C ALA A 423 -0.22 5.19 -10.93
N HIS A 424 0.21 6.45 -11.15
CA HIS A 424 0.27 7.46 -10.11
C HIS A 424 -1.11 7.77 -9.50
N LEU A 425 -2.13 7.93 -10.36
CA LEU A 425 -3.51 8.17 -9.92
C LEU A 425 -4.06 6.98 -9.12
N ARG A 426 -3.82 5.75 -9.56
CA ARG A 426 -4.24 4.54 -8.82
C ARG A 426 -3.53 4.42 -7.48
N ALA A 427 -2.22 4.61 -7.45
CA ALA A 427 -1.45 4.60 -6.21
C ALA A 427 -2.02 5.62 -5.22
N TYR A 428 -2.23 6.86 -5.66
CA TYR A 428 -2.80 7.93 -4.83
C TYR A 428 -4.22 7.60 -4.35
N LEU A 429 -5.10 7.14 -5.24
CA LEU A 429 -6.47 6.79 -4.86
C LEU A 429 -6.50 5.66 -3.82
N ILE A 430 -5.72 4.61 -4.05
CA ILE A 430 -5.64 3.45 -3.16
C ILE A 430 -5.08 3.85 -1.80
N THR A 431 -3.98 4.62 -1.74
CA THR A 431 -3.39 5.01 -0.45
C THR A 431 -4.34 5.86 0.38
N LYS A 432 -5.02 6.83 -0.24
CA LYS A 432 -5.99 7.70 0.44
C LYS A 432 -7.20 6.92 0.96
N LEU A 433 -7.70 5.96 0.19
CA LEU A 433 -8.82 5.10 0.61
C LEU A 433 -8.43 4.05 1.65
N MET A 434 -7.20 3.52 1.62
CA MET A 434 -6.71 2.63 2.67
C MET A 434 -6.53 3.36 4.01
N TRP A 435 -6.19 4.65 3.97
CA TRP A 435 -6.14 5.50 5.17
C TRP A 435 -7.54 5.88 5.67
N ASN A 436 -8.38 6.42 4.76
CA ASN A 436 -9.76 6.81 5.06
C ASN A 436 -10.76 6.13 4.11
N PRO A 437 -11.28 4.94 4.49
CA PRO A 437 -12.23 4.19 3.69
C PRO A 437 -13.58 4.87 3.46
N ASN A 438 -13.90 5.88 4.26
CA ASN A 438 -15.15 6.65 4.13
C ASN A 438 -15.00 7.87 3.22
N ALA A 439 -13.78 8.18 2.77
CA ALA A 439 -13.54 9.28 1.83
C ALA A 439 -14.30 9.07 0.51
N ASP A 440 -14.62 10.17 -0.16
CA ASP A 440 -15.22 10.15 -1.50
C ASP A 440 -14.13 9.86 -2.55
N PRO A 441 -14.19 8.71 -3.25
CA PRO A 441 -13.23 8.38 -4.30
C PRO A 441 -13.18 9.43 -5.42
N ASN A 442 -14.32 10.03 -5.78
CA ASN A 442 -14.39 11.00 -6.87
C ASN A 442 -13.69 12.31 -6.49
N ALA A 443 -13.83 12.75 -5.23
CA ALA A 443 -13.11 13.90 -4.72
C ALA A 443 -11.58 13.66 -4.70
N ILE A 444 -11.14 12.44 -4.36
CA ILE A 444 -9.71 12.08 -4.38
C ILE A 444 -9.16 12.07 -5.81
N ILE A 445 -9.91 11.48 -6.76
CA ILE A 445 -9.54 11.49 -8.17
C ILE A 445 -9.45 12.94 -8.66
N TYR A 446 -10.43 13.79 -8.36
CA TYR A 446 -10.42 15.18 -8.79
C TYR A 446 -9.27 15.99 -8.18
N ASP A 447 -8.98 15.84 -6.88
CA ASP A 447 -7.83 16.47 -6.21
C ASP A 447 -6.51 16.08 -6.90
N PHE A 448 -6.33 14.80 -7.24
CA PHE A 448 -5.18 14.36 -8.04
C PHE A 448 -5.18 15.00 -9.43
N LEU A 449 -6.28 14.94 -10.18
CA LEU A 449 -6.32 15.42 -11.55
C LEU A 449 -6.06 16.92 -11.64
N ASP A 450 -6.65 17.71 -10.74
CA ASP A 450 -6.46 19.15 -10.66
C ASP A 450 -5.01 19.50 -10.32
N GLY A 451 -4.43 18.87 -9.30
CA GLY A 451 -3.05 19.16 -8.91
C GLY A 451 -1.98 18.62 -9.88
N TYR A 452 -2.20 17.43 -10.44
CA TYR A 452 -1.24 16.73 -11.28
C TYR A 452 -1.29 17.17 -12.75
N TYR A 453 -2.50 17.38 -13.29
CA TYR A 453 -2.70 17.79 -14.69
C TYR A 453 -3.14 19.25 -14.86
N GLY A 454 -3.49 19.97 -13.79
CA GLY A 454 -3.85 21.39 -13.85
C GLY A 454 -5.05 21.64 -14.76
N LYS A 455 -4.91 22.57 -15.71
CA LYS A 455 -5.98 22.92 -16.67
C LYS A 455 -6.45 21.75 -17.54
N ALA A 456 -5.67 20.65 -17.63
CA ALA A 456 -6.06 19.43 -18.32
C ALA A 456 -6.93 18.47 -17.49
N ALA A 457 -7.19 18.77 -16.21
CA ALA A 457 -7.92 17.90 -15.29
C ALA A 457 -9.31 17.51 -15.80
N ILE A 458 -10.11 18.48 -16.26
CA ILE A 458 -11.49 18.23 -16.73
C ILE A 458 -11.51 17.35 -18.01
N PRO A 459 -10.72 17.64 -19.06
CA PRO A 459 -10.62 16.73 -20.20
C PRO A 459 -10.22 15.29 -19.84
N ILE A 460 -9.25 15.11 -18.92
CA ILE A 460 -8.81 13.78 -18.47
C ILE A 460 -9.89 13.08 -17.65
N LEU A 461 -10.56 13.80 -16.76
CA LEU A 461 -11.71 13.27 -16.02
C LEU A 461 -12.79 12.78 -16.97
N ASN A 462 -13.13 13.58 -17.99
CA ASN A 462 -14.11 13.19 -19.00
C ASN A 462 -13.67 11.95 -19.78
N TYR A 463 -12.38 11.73 -20.00
CA TYR A 463 -11.86 10.52 -20.65
C TYR A 463 -12.06 9.29 -19.76
N ILE A 464 -11.69 9.40 -18.47
CA ILE A 464 -11.89 8.34 -17.47
C ILE A 464 -13.38 7.98 -17.38
N GLU A 465 -14.26 8.98 -17.26
CA GLU A 465 -15.70 8.76 -17.14
C GLU A 465 -16.33 8.21 -18.42
N SER A 466 -15.96 8.74 -19.60
CA SER A 466 -16.49 8.22 -20.88
C SER A 466 -16.10 6.76 -21.09
N MET A 467 -14.89 6.36 -20.68
CA MET A 467 -14.44 4.97 -20.76
C MET A 467 -15.17 4.07 -19.76
N ARG A 468 -15.37 4.54 -18.53
CA ARG A 468 -16.20 3.85 -17.53
C ARG A 468 -17.62 3.64 -18.03
N GLU A 469 -18.25 4.67 -18.60
CA GLU A 469 -19.60 4.58 -19.15
C GLU A 469 -19.67 3.60 -20.32
N ALA A 470 -18.70 3.66 -21.25
CA ALA A 470 -18.63 2.71 -22.37
C ALA A 470 -18.46 1.27 -21.89
N LEU A 471 -17.62 1.03 -20.88
CA LEU A 471 -17.46 -0.28 -20.24
C LEU A 471 -18.78 -0.80 -19.68
N LEU A 472 -19.51 0.04 -18.94
CA LEU A 472 -20.71 -0.35 -18.19
C LEU A 472 -21.97 -0.47 -19.05
N ASN A 473 -22.00 0.15 -20.23
CA ASN A 473 -23.16 0.14 -21.13
C ASN A 473 -23.37 -1.20 -21.84
N ASP A 474 -22.42 -2.13 -21.72
CA ASP A 474 -22.47 -3.45 -22.33
C ASP A 474 -21.90 -4.50 -21.35
N ASN A 475 -22.18 -5.77 -21.59
CA ASN A 475 -21.83 -6.86 -20.69
C ASN A 475 -20.39 -7.32 -20.91
N PHE A 476 -19.43 -6.45 -20.60
CA PHE A 476 -18.00 -6.75 -20.72
C PHE A 476 -17.42 -7.26 -19.40
N ARG A 477 -16.56 -8.28 -19.49
CA ARG A 477 -15.83 -8.84 -18.34
C ARG A 477 -14.40 -8.30 -18.33
N LEU A 478 -14.11 -7.36 -17.45
CA LEU A 478 -12.79 -6.74 -17.36
C LEU A 478 -11.84 -7.61 -16.53
N ASN A 479 -11.06 -8.47 -17.20
CA ASN A 479 -10.13 -9.41 -16.55
C ASN A 479 -8.70 -8.84 -16.45
N ILE A 480 -8.00 -9.16 -15.36
CA ILE A 480 -6.61 -8.73 -15.12
C ILE A 480 -5.59 -9.42 -16.05
N PHE A 481 -5.95 -10.52 -16.70
CA PHE A 481 -5.16 -11.20 -17.74
C PHE A 481 -5.70 -10.98 -19.16
N GLY A 482 -6.63 -10.03 -19.32
CA GLY A 482 -7.22 -9.70 -20.61
C GLY A 482 -6.30 -8.91 -21.53
N ASP A 483 -6.80 -8.65 -22.74
CA ASP A 483 -6.10 -7.94 -23.80
C ASP A 483 -6.96 -6.80 -24.37
N PRO A 484 -6.39 -5.65 -24.77
CA PRO A 484 -7.15 -4.58 -25.42
C PRO A 484 -7.94 -5.02 -26.65
N ARG A 485 -7.49 -6.06 -27.35
CA ARG A 485 -8.18 -6.68 -28.49
C ARG A 485 -9.52 -7.30 -28.10
N ASP A 486 -9.72 -7.66 -26.83
CA ASP A 486 -11.01 -8.16 -26.35
C ASP A 486 -12.08 -7.05 -26.34
N ALA A 487 -11.67 -5.78 -26.19
CA ALA A 487 -12.55 -4.64 -25.98
C ALA A 487 -12.87 -3.83 -27.26
N VAL A 488 -12.53 -4.34 -28.45
CA VAL A 488 -12.72 -3.66 -29.76
C VAL A 488 -14.17 -3.33 -30.10
N LYS A 489 -15.13 -3.98 -29.44
CA LYS A 489 -16.58 -3.73 -29.59
C LYS A 489 -17.19 -3.04 -28.36
N ASN A 490 -16.37 -2.63 -27.38
CA ASN A 490 -16.80 -2.10 -26.10
C ASN A 490 -16.07 -0.76 -25.80
N TYR A 491 -15.40 -0.63 -24.65
CA TYR A 491 -14.77 0.61 -24.20
C TYR A 491 -13.60 1.05 -25.09
N LEU A 492 -13.08 0.19 -25.97
CA LEU A 492 -12.10 0.49 -27.01
C LEU A 492 -12.67 0.38 -28.43
N ALA A 493 -13.99 0.52 -28.60
CA ALA A 493 -14.59 0.65 -29.92
C ALA A 493 -14.10 1.92 -30.64
N SER A 494 -14.07 1.88 -31.98
CA SER A 494 -13.47 2.93 -32.82
C SER A 494 -14.07 4.32 -32.56
N ASP A 495 -15.39 4.43 -32.45
CA ASP A 495 -16.07 5.70 -32.15
C ASP A 495 -15.70 6.24 -30.76
N LYS A 496 -15.49 5.35 -29.79
CA LYS A 496 -15.06 5.71 -28.43
C LYS A 496 -13.62 6.22 -28.44
N MET A 497 -12.71 5.52 -29.10
CA MET A 497 -11.30 5.94 -29.20
C MET A 497 -11.14 7.28 -29.93
N ILE A 498 -11.95 7.56 -30.97
CA ILE A 498 -11.98 8.87 -31.62
C ILE A 498 -12.37 9.98 -30.61
N HIS A 499 -13.41 9.74 -29.82
CA HIS A 499 -13.83 10.66 -28.76
C HIS A 499 -12.74 10.87 -27.70
N TYR A 500 -12.09 9.79 -27.26
CA TYR A 500 -10.99 9.87 -26.29
C TYR A 500 -9.80 10.69 -26.81
N ASN A 501 -9.41 10.50 -28.07
CA ASN A 501 -8.36 11.32 -28.69
C ASN A 501 -8.73 12.80 -28.69
N HIS A 502 -9.99 13.14 -29.00
CA HIS A 502 -10.44 14.52 -28.95
C HIS A 502 -10.38 15.12 -27.54
N LEU A 503 -10.63 14.31 -26.50
CA LEU A 503 -10.45 14.73 -25.10
C LEU A 503 -8.96 14.96 -24.78
N PHE A 504 -8.06 14.11 -25.25
CA PHE A 504 -6.62 14.34 -25.09
C PHE A 504 -6.11 15.55 -25.87
N ASP A 505 -6.62 15.81 -27.08
CA ASP A 505 -6.26 17.02 -27.83
C ASP A 505 -6.66 18.29 -27.05
N LYS A 506 -7.84 18.28 -26.40
CA LYS A 506 -8.25 19.35 -25.48
C LYS A 506 -7.35 19.46 -24.25
N ALA A 507 -6.97 18.32 -23.66
CA ALA A 507 -6.09 18.25 -22.51
C ALA A 507 -4.72 18.87 -22.83
N GLU A 508 -4.08 18.42 -23.91
CA GLU A 508 -2.77 18.92 -24.37
C GLU A 508 -2.84 20.41 -24.66
N LYS A 509 -3.88 20.85 -25.38
CA LYS A 509 -4.09 22.28 -25.69
C LYS A 509 -4.20 23.14 -24.42
N ALA A 510 -4.84 22.63 -23.36
CA ALA A 510 -5.06 23.38 -22.13
C ALA A 510 -3.78 23.65 -21.32
N VAL A 511 -2.71 22.89 -21.58
CA VAL A 511 -1.43 22.97 -20.86
C VAL A 511 -0.22 23.16 -21.77
N LEU A 512 -0.41 23.67 -22.99
CA LEU A 512 0.69 23.89 -23.96
C LEU A 512 1.84 24.73 -23.39
N ASP A 513 1.51 25.70 -22.53
CA ASP A 513 2.48 26.61 -21.91
C ASP A 513 3.10 26.05 -20.61
N ASP A 514 2.77 24.81 -20.23
CA ASP A 514 3.30 24.13 -19.04
C ASP A 514 3.92 22.79 -19.47
N GLU A 515 5.23 22.80 -19.74
CA GLU A 515 5.97 21.66 -20.28
C GLU A 515 5.85 20.39 -19.41
N GLN A 516 5.84 20.55 -18.08
CA GLN A 516 5.70 19.43 -17.15
C GLN A 516 4.31 18.80 -17.27
N LYS A 517 3.26 19.62 -17.23
CA LYS A 517 1.89 19.12 -17.36
C LYS A 517 1.62 18.56 -18.76
N LEU A 518 2.14 19.19 -19.81
CA LEU A 518 2.03 18.68 -21.18
C LEU A 518 2.66 17.30 -21.32
N THR A 519 3.84 17.08 -20.73
CA THR A 519 4.50 15.77 -20.71
C THR A 519 3.61 14.71 -20.03
N ARG A 520 3.06 15.04 -18.85
CA ARG A 520 2.14 14.13 -18.13
C ARG A 520 0.89 13.79 -18.94
N VAL A 521 0.29 14.76 -19.64
CA VAL A 521 -0.87 14.52 -20.50
C VAL A 521 -0.51 13.57 -21.64
N LYS A 522 0.65 13.77 -22.28
CA LYS A 522 1.13 12.89 -23.35
C LYS A 522 1.40 11.48 -22.84
N GLU A 523 2.02 11.34 -21.67
CA GLU A 523 2.21 10.03 -21.02
C GLU A 523 0.88 9.34 -20.72
N ALA A 524 -0.12 10.07 -20.23
CA ALA A 524 -1.46 9.53 -19.99
C ALA A 524 -2.21 9.12 -21.28
N ARG A 525 -1.84 9.68 -22.44
CA ARG A 525 -2.37 9.31 -23.76
C ARG A 525 -1.74 8.03 -24.31
N LEU A 526 -0.50 7.70 -23.94
CA LEU A 526 0.24 6.54 -24.48
C LEU A 526 -0.54 5.22 -24.42
N PRO A 527 -1.25 4.88 -23.32
CA PRO A 527 -2.06 3.67 -23.27
C PRO A 527 -3.10 3.56 -24.39
N LEU A 528 -3.75 4.68 -24.74
CA LEU A 528 -4.72 4.71 -25.83
C LEU A 528 -4.06 4.43 -27.18
N LEU A 529 -2.89 5.03 -27.42
CA LEU A 529 -2.11 4.79 -28.66
C LEU A 529 -1.63 3.34 -28.76
N ILE A 530 -1.22 2.73 -27.65
CA ILE A 530 -0.81 1.33 -27.61
C ILE A 530 -1.99 0.42 -27.96
N ALA A 531 -3.17 0.68 -27.38
CA ALA A 531 -4.39 -0.05 -27.70
C ALA A 531 -4.76 0.08 -29.17
N GLU A 532 -4.70 1.27 -29.76
CA GLU A 532 -4.94 1.49 -31.19
C GLU A 532 -4.02 0.65 -32.07
N ILE A 533 -2.72 0.61 -31.78
CA ILE A 533 -1.74 -0.20 -32.52
C ILE A 533 -2.07 -1.69 -32.42
N GLN A 534 -2.37 -2.17 -31.21
CA GLN A 534 -2.70 -3.58 -30.98
C GLN A 534 -4.00 -4.01 -31.67
N ILE A 535 -4.99 -3.13 -31.71
CA ILE A 535 -6.29 -3.36 -32.34
C ILE A 535 -6.19 -3.27 -33.87
N ALA A 536 -5.46 -2.29 -34.41
CA ALA A 536 -5.30 -2.09 -35.85
C ALA A 536 -4.71 -3.32 -36.55
N GLY A 537 -3.84 -4.08 -35.86
CA GLY A 537 -3.30 -5.35 -36.35
C GLY A 537 -4.33 -6.48 -36.56
N GLN A 538 -5.61 -6.25 -36.25
CA GLN A 538 -6.70 -7.22 -36.41
C GLN A 538 -7.80 -6.79 -37.40
N ILE A 539 -7.71 -5.60 -37.98
CA ILE A 539 -8.63 -5.18 -39.05
C ILE A 539 -8.10 -5.82 -40.35
N PRO A 540 -8.84 -6.76 -40.97
CA PRO A 540 -8.37 -7.46 -42.17
C PRO A 540 -8.16 -6.53 -43.37
#